data_AF-A0A4P9YZQ0-F1
#
_entry.id   AF-A0A4P9YZQ0-F1
#
_cell.length_a   1.000
_cell.length_b   1.000
_cell.length_c   1.000
_cell.angle_alpha   90.00
_cell.angle_beta   90.00
_cell.angle_gamma   90.00
#
_symmetry.space_group_name_H-M   'P 1'
#
loop_
_entity.id
_entity.type
_entity.pdbx_description
1 polymer ?
#
loop_
_entity_poly.entity_id
_entity_poly.type
_entity_poly.pdbx_seq_one_letter_code
_entity_poly.pdbx_strand_id
1 'polypeptide(L)'
;MAFTIMPTSSSMACLVLFCLVNILHFALFYRIISHWHGDVHRRVTLPATIKDSCITAISATASASTTAAGNPRADRAWTVYAHRLPHTTQPDRVFHTLFRHDDASVWLDSARENDRQSRFSLMGSCQSTTGFKVEYRLARKQIDLYRHTGTGMQRQTDTLSATDTFWDWTSRLLGQFRDVPLAFMDGASGCCDSDEASRPVFDFATGLVGYFGYEMKEEALPGYERPAGMLAREDGPDAAFLFLDRFVSIDYATGTTWLVGLVCHDAAAGATTVPPHTSAASMPLPHVGMSMEAYRQWIEETARQLAQTCSSSSALVSSSSLASPHAEVVADTCDAYIRKIERAQSLIRDGESYELCLTTQVTGQLPRPLAHCADDTARPWTTLDFYRQLRHDNPAPYAAYLNLGSALCIASASPERFLRVSREGIVQMRPIKGTLKRQRTCCCGRGCVATGDETTGRPIDPPCARERDAALAHALSIDTKERGENLMIVDLIRNDLARICPPHTVRVPQLMTVETYETVHQMVTTVEGRLKDTVDAVKALQCCFPPGSMTGAPKLRSVQLLEQLEDHRPRGIYSGCLGYLSINGSADFNVVIRTVVMRDGQAITIGAGGAITILSDPMEEWREAITKADAVLPRR
;
A
#
# COMPACT_ATOMS: atom_id res chain seq x y z
N MET A 1 44.84 -32.52 -53.14
CA MET A 1 45.54 -31.22 -52.97
C MET A 1 45.39 -30.82 -51.52
N ALA A 2 46.50 -30.80 -50.79
CA ALA A 2 46.57 -30.40 -49.40
C ALA A 2 46.50 -28.87 -49.27
N PHE A 3 45.73 -28.37 -48.31
CA PHE A 3 46.00 -27.07 -47.68
C PHE A 3 45.63 -27.16 -46.20
N THR A 4 46.69 -27.19 -45.40
CA THR A 4 46.69 -27.16 -43.94
C THR A 4 46.65 -25.71 -43.50
N ILE A 5 45.67 -25.31 -42.70
CA ILE A 5 45.67 -24.01 -41.99
C ILE A 5 45.80 -24.30 -40.50
N MET A 6 46.95 -23.94 -39.93
CA MET A 6 47.18 -23.92 -38.48
C MET A 6 46.50 -22.69 -37.85
N PRO A 7 45.82 -22.80 -36.69
CA PRO A 7 45.54 -21.66 -35.84
C PRO A 7 46.73 -21.40 -34.89
N THR A 8 47.04 -20.12 -34.70
CA THR A 8 48.10 -19.60 -33.85
C THR A 8 47.77 -19.76 -32.35
N SER A 9 48.79 -20.04 -31.55
CA SER A 9 48.74 -20.45 -30.14
C SER A 9 48.33 -19.37 -29.13
N SER A 10 47.74 -18.25 -29.55
CA SER A 10 47.45 -17.11 -28.66
C SER A 10 45.98 -16.99 -28.24
N SER A 11 45.03 -17.63 -28.94
CA SER A 11 43.60 -17.51 -28.62
C SER A 11 43.07 -18.57 -27.63
N MET A 12 43.71 -19.73 -27.49
CA MET A 12 43.34 -20.71 -26.45
C MET A 12 43.86 -20.32 -25.06
N ALA A 13 44.98 -19.62 -24.98
CA ALA A 13 45.55 -19.17 -23.70
C ALA A 13 44.65 -18.14 -22.99
N CYS A 14 44.04 -17.20 -23.74
CA CYS A 14 43.10 -16.23 -23.17
C CYS A 14 41.78 -16.85 -22.69
N LEU A 15 41.23 -17.84 -23.41
CA LEU A 15 40.00 -18.51 -23.00
C LEU A 15 40.20 -19.38 -21.75
N VAL A 16 41.35 -20.06 -21.66
CA VAL A 16 41.69 -20.90 -20.49
C VAL A 16 42.00 -20.03 -19.26
N LEU A 17 42.63 -18.86 -19.44
CA LEU A 17 42.88 -17.91 -18.34
C LEU A 17 41.57 -17.28 -17.83
N PHE A 18 40.62 -16.96 -18.73
CA PHE A 18 39.32 -16.39 -18.35
C PHE A 18 38.40 -17.40 -17.63
N CYS A 19 38.46 -18.68 -18.03
CA CYS A 19 37.77 -19.76 -17.31
C CYS A 19 38.43 -20.06 -15.95
N LEU A 20 39.76 -20.04 -15.86
CA LEU A 20 40.47 -20.28 -14.59
C LEU A 20 40.24 -19.16 -13.56
N VAL A 21 40.17 -17.89 -13.99
CA VAL A 21 39.89 -16.75 -13.09
C VAL A 21 38.45 -16.77 -12.56
N ASN A 22 37.48 -17.21 -13.37
CA ASN A 22 36.10 -17.37 -12.91
C ASN A 22 35.91 -18.59 -12.00
N ILE A 23 36.60 -19.70 -12.26
CA ILE A 23 36.58 -20.88 -11.39
C ILE A 23 37.27 -20.60 -10.04
N LEU A 24 38.35 -19.81 -10.02
CA LEU A 24 39.00 -19.38 -8.76
C LEU A 24 38.13 -18.42 -7.94
N HIS A 25 37.39 -17.49 -8.57
CA HIS A 25 36.47 -16.61 -7.85
C HIS A 25 35.28 -17.38 -7.25
N PHE A 26 34.74 -18.36 -7.99
CA PHE A 26 33.66 -19.21 -7.48
C PHE A 26 34.15 -20.14 -6.35
N ALA A 27 35.37 -20.69 -6.45
CA ALA A 27 35.96 -21.52 -5.40
C ALA A 27 36.33 -20.72 -4.14
N LEU A 28 36.75 -19.45 -4.29
CA LEU A 28 37.03 -18.56 -3.16
C LEU A 28 35.72 -18.14 -2.45
N PHE A 29 34.66 -17.87 -3.21
CA PHE A 29 33.33 -17.55 -2.65
C PHE A 29 32.71 -18.75 -1.93
N TYR A 30 32.84 -19.96 -2.49
CA TYR A 30 32.36 -21.20 -1.85
C TYR A 30 33.20 -21.58 -0.62
N ARG A 31 34.51 -21.28 -0.61
CA ARG A 31 35.37 -21.42 0.58
C ARG A 31 35.01 -20.42 1.68
N ILE A 32 34.65 -19.19 1.36
CA ILE A 32 34.21 -18.19 2.35
C ILE A 32 32.87 -18.60 2.99
N ILE A 33 31.94 -19.15 2.20
CA ILE A 33 30.64 -19.63 2.71
C ILE A 33 30.79 -20.94 3.52
N SER A 34 31.66 -21.86 3.10
CA SER A 34 31.91 -23.12 3.84
C SER A 34 32.77 -22.94 5.09
N HIS A 35 33.63 -21.91 5.16
CA HIS A 35 34.35 -21.56 6.38
C HIS A 35 33.46 -20.88 7.43
N TRP A 36 32.34 -20.27 7.03
CA TRP A 36 31.36 -19.66 7.93
C TRP A 36 30.39 -20.67 8.57
N HIS A 37 30.27 -21.87 8.00
CA HIS A 37 29.38 -22.93 8.48
C HIS A 37 30.08 -24.04 9.30
N GLY A 38 31.40 -23.92 9.55
CA GLY A 38 32.23 -25.00 10.10
C GLY A 38 32.88 -24.79 11.49
N ASP A 39 32.79 -23.61 12.11
CA ASP A 39 33.52 -23.33 13.36
C ASP A 39 32.64 -22.67 14.44
N VAL A 40 31.72 -23.45 14.99
CA VAL A 40 31.09 -23.18 16.30
C VAL A 40 31.51 -24.29 17.25
N HIS A 41 32.77 -24.28 17.69
CA HIS A 41 33.22 -24.84 18.97
C HIS A 41 34.74 -24.60 19.17
N ARG A 42 35.16 -23.35 19.43
CA ARG A 42 36.41 -23.10 20.17
C ARG A 42 36.23 -21.92 21.13
N ARG A 43 36.37 -22.21 22.43
CA ARG A 43 36.55 -21.22 23.48
C ARG A 43 37.83 -20.45 23.18
N VAL A 44 37.70 -19.16 22.89
CA VAL A 44 38.84 -18.23 22.87
C VAL A 44 38.90 -17.57 24.24
N THR A 45 39.92 -17.92 25.00
CA THR A 45 40.30 -17.29 26.27
C THR A 45 40.99 -15.96 25.95
N LEU A 46 40.43 -14.84 26.43
CA LEU A 46 41.04 -13.51 26.29
C LEU A 46 42.25 -13.35 27.23
N PRO A 47 43.36 -12.71 26.78
CA PRO A 47 44.46 -12.35 27.67
C PRO A 47 44.05 -11.27 28.68
N ALA A 48 44.38 -11.50 29.95
CA ALA A 48 44.18 -10.57 31.05
C ALA A 48 45.31 -9.53 31.06
N THR A 49 45.12 -8.40 30.38
CA THR A 49 45.85 -7.13 30.62
C THR A 49 45.25 -6.05 29.72
N ILE A 50 44.31 -5.31 30.30
CA ILE A 50 44.03 -3.85 30.21
C ILE A 50 42.72 -3.70 31.02
N LYS A 51 42.83 -4.01 32.32
CA LYS A 51 41.94 -3.48 33.36
C LYS A 51 42.77 -2.39 34.04
N ASP A 52 42.11 -1.29 34.40
CA ASP A 52 42.59 -0.24 35.31
C ASP A 52 43.05 1.11 34.73
N SER A 53 42.51 1.55 33.57
CA SER A 53 42.72 2.98 33.16
C SER A 53 41.58 3.66 32.39
N CYS A 54 40.34 3.16 32.40
CA CYS A 54 39.19 3.85 31.78
C CYS A 54 37.88 3.78 32.58
N ILE A 55 37.90 3.28 33.83
CA ILE A 55 36.72 3.25 34.72
C ILE A 55 36.90 4.29 35.83
N THR A 56 37.09 5.55 35.45
CA THR A 56 36.94 6.70 36.37
C THR A 56 36.63 8.00 35.64
N ALA A 57 35.87 7.92 34.53
CA ALA A 57 35.32 9.10 33.84
C ALA A 57 33.89 8.89 33.27
N ILE A 58 33.18 7.84 33.71
CA ILE A 58 31.80 7.54 33.28
C ILE A 58 30.87 7.35 34.51
N SER A 59 31.12 8.10 35.58
CA SER A 59 30.25 8.07 36.77
C SER A 59 29.89 9.46 37.30
N ALA A 60 30.12 10.51 36.51
CA ALA A 60 29.76 11.88 36.86
C ALA A 60 29.26 12.65 35.62
N THR A 61 28.22 12.14 34.97
CA THR A 61 27.33 12.93 34.09
C THR A 61 25.95 12.27 33.92
N ALA A 62 25.58 11.38 34.83
CA ALA A 62 24.23 10.82 34.96
C ALA A 62 23.50 11.52 36.11
N SER A 63 23.34 12.83 36.01
CA SER A 63 22.46 13.64 36.86
C SER A 63 22.28 15.02 36.25
N ALA A 64 21.84 15.07 34.99
CA ALA A 64 21.09 16.21 34.50
C ALA A 64 19.66 15.71 34.33
N SER A 65 18.88 15.86 35.40
CA SER A 65 17.44 15.93 35.29
C SER A 65 17.13 17.01 34.27
N THR A 66 16.78 16.61 33.05
CA THR A 66 16.07 17.49 32.13
C THR A 66 14.72 17.70 32.78
N THR A 67 14.67 18.77 33.58
CA THR A 67 13.45 19.39 34.04
C THR A 67 12.50 19.46 32.87
N ALA A 68 11.35 18.84 33.04
CA ALA A 68 10.23 18.91 32.12
C ALA A 68 9.98 20.39 31.80
N ALA A 69 10.40 20.82 30.63
CA ALA A 69 9.78 21.95 29.96
C ALA A 69 8.35 21.50 29.68
N GLY A 70 7.42 21.96 30.52
CA GLY A 70 6.02 21.53 30.51
C GLY A 70 5.44 21.57 29.10
N ASN A 71 5.04 20.40 28.61
CA ASN A 71 4.29 20.27 27.38
C ASN A 71 2.85 20.73 27.68
N PRO A 72 2.30 21.78 27.03
CA PRO A 72 0.96 22.30 27.34
C PRO A 72 -0.18 21.41 26.81
N ARG A 73 -0.03 20.08 26.82
CA ARG A 73 -0.89 19.13 26.09
C ARG A 73 -1.33 17.90 26.91
N ALA A 74 -1.30 17.97 28.23
CA ALA A 74 -1.49 16.82 29.12
C ALA A 74 -2.95 16.42 29.44
N ASP A 75 -3.98 17.19 29.06
CA ASP A 75 -5.31 16.99 29.68
C ASP A 75 -6.32 16.13 28.91
N ARG A 76 -6.15 15.85 27.61
CA ARG A 76 -7.20 15.14 26.84
C ARG A 76 -7.11 13.62 26.94
N ALA A 77 -8.06 13.02 27.64
CA ALA A 77 -8.26 11.58 27.62
C ALA A 77 -9.11 11.17 26.39
N TRP A 78 -8.55 10.33 25.52
CA TRP A 78 -9.27 9.69 24.42
C TRP A 78 -9.60 8.23 24.76
N THR A 79 -10.64 7.69 24.13
CA THR A 79 -10.93 6.25 24.12
C THR A 79 -11.55 5.88 22.78
N VAL A 80 -11.09 4.79 22.18
CA VAL A 80 -11.75 4.20 21.01
C VAL A 80 -12.82 3.24 21.52
N TYR A 81 -14.06 3.44 21.11
CA TYR A 81 -15.16 2.54 21.40
C TYR A 81 -15.51 1.73 20.16
N ALA A 82 -15.79 0.44 20.35
CA ALA A 82 -16.29 -0.45 19.31
C ALA A 82 -17.62 -1.06 19.75
N HIS A 83 -18.67 -0.85 18.96
CA HIS A 83 -20.00 -1.39 19.19
C HIS A 83 -20.33 -2.45 18.14
N ARG A 84 -20.78 -3.63 18.59
CA ARG A 84 -21.13 -4.74 17.73
C ARG A 84 -22.56 -4.61 17.20
N LEU A 85 -22.76 -4.75 15.90
CA LEU A 85 -24.09 -4.88 15.32
C LEU A 85 -24.54 -6.35 15.26
N PRO A 86 -25.84 -6.62 15.44
CA PRO A 86 -26.37 -7.99 15.51
C PRO A 86 -26.47 -8.73 14.17
N HIS A 87 -26.34 -8.02 13.03
CA HIS A 87 -26.51 -8.61 11.70
C HIS A 87 -25.28 -8.37 10.82
N THR A 88 -24.91 -9.38 10.05
CA THR A 88 -23.93 -9.25 8.97
C THR A 88 -24.54 -8.46 7.82
N THR A 89 -23.79 -7.49 7.31
CA THR A 89 -24.21 -6.66 6.18
C THR A 89 -23.20 -6.76 5.05
N GLN A 90 -23.68 -6.81 3.81
CA GLN A 90 -22.78 -6.78 2.65
C GLN A 90 -22.07 -5.41 2.57
N PRO A 91 -20.74 -5.39 2.36
CA PRO A 91 -19.95 -4.15 2.28
C PRO A 91 -20.54 -3.11 1.32
N ASP A 92 -20.94 -3.53 0.13
CA ASP A 92 -21.49 -2.65 -0.88
C ASP A 92 -22.77 -1.94 -0.43
N ARG A 93 -23.65 -2.66 0.28
CA ARG A 93 -24.89 -2.11 0.83
C ARG A 93 -24.60 -1.10 1.92
N VAL A 94 -23.64 -1.39 2.80
CA VAL A 94 -23.21 -0.47 3.85
C VAL A 94 -22.72 0.84 3.24
N PHE A 95 -21.79 0.75 2.28
CA PHE A 95 -21.25 1.95 1.64
C PHE A 95 -22.31 2.75 0.90
N HIS A 96 -23.17 2.06 0.15
CA HIS A 96 -24.26 2.68 -0.59
C HIS A 96 -25.25 3.41 0.32
N THR A 97 -25.62 2.81 1.45
CA THR A 97 -26.60 3.40 2.36
C THR A 97 -26.00 4.58 3.13
N LEU A 98 -24.78 4.44 3.64
CA LEU A 98 -24.22 5.39 4.60
C LEU A 98 -23.36 6.49 3.97
N PHE A 99 -22.65 6.22 2.87
CA PHE A 99 -21.53 7.07 2.43
C PHE A 99 -21.57 7.50 0.96
N ARG A 100 -22.55 7.02 0.16
CA ARG A 100 -22.58 7.29 -1.30
C ARG A 100 -22.69 8.77 -1.67
N HIS A 101 -23.26 9.57 -0.78
CA HIS A 101 -23.53 10.99 -0.99
C HIS A 101 -22.51 11.89 -0.30
N ASP A 102 -21.48 11.28 0.31
CA ASP A 102 -20.49 12.01 1.08
C ASP A 102 -19.34 12.46 0.17
N ASP A 103 -19.06 13.77 0.16
CA ASP A 103 -17.94 14.39 -0.59
C ASP A 103 -16.55 14.06 -0.02
N ALA A 104 -16.46 13.28 1.04
CA ALA A 104 -15.20 12.84 1.63
C ALA A 104 -15.42 11.51 2.33
N SER A 105 -15.41 10.42 1.57
CA SER A 105 -15.66 9.07 2.05
C SER A 105 -14.64 8.06 1.52
N VAL A 106 -14.42 7.00 2.28
CA VAL A 106 -13.47 5.95 1.94
C VAL A 106 -14.05 4.58 2.23
N TRP A 107 -13.66 3.62 1.40
CA TRP A 107 -13.87 2.20 1.57
C TRP A 107 -12.54 1.51 1.31
N LEU A 108 -11.86 1.09 2.37
CA LEU A 108 -10.72 0.17 2.27
C LEU A 108 -11.28 -1.24 2.31
N ASP A 109 -10.98 -2.04 1.29
CA ASP A 109 -11.73 -3.26 1.02
C ASP A 109 -10.83 -4.47 0.81
N SER A 110 -11.14 -5.50 1.57
CA SER A 110 -10.62 -6.84 1.32
C SER A 110 -11.56 -7.58 0.35
N ALA A 111 -11.62 -7.14 -0.91
CA ALA A 111 -12.58 -7.66 -1.91
C ALA A 111 -12.39 -9.16 -2.22
N ARG A 112 -11.25 -9.73 -1.84
CA ARG A 112 -10.92 -11.15 -1.99
C ARG A 112 -11.00 -11.87 -0.64
N GLU A 113 -12.21 -12.16 -0.18
CA GLU A 113 -12.50 -12.66 1.17
C GLU A 113 -11.75 -13.95 1.57
N ASN A 114 -11.40 -14.80 0.61
CA ASN A 114 -10.65 -16.05 0.85
C ASN A 114 -9.12 -15.88 0.86
N ASP A 115 -8.62 -14.66 0.68
CA ASP A 115 -7.19 -14.37 0.74
C ASP A 115 -6.72 -14.28 2.19
N ARG A 116 -5.57 -14.87 2.52
CA ARG A 116 -5.02 -14.82 3.89
C ARG A 116 -4.68 -13.39 4.34
N GLN A 117 -4.54 -12.47 3.39
CA GLN A 117 -4.27 -11.07 3.65
C GLN A 117 -5.56 -10.25 3.83
N SER A 118 -6.72 -10.84 3.58
CA SER A 118 -8.02 -10.21 3.58
C SER A 118 -8.83 -10.62 4.80
N ARG A 119 -9.14 -9.66 5.68
CA ARG A 119 -10.00 -9.91 6.86
C ARG A 119 -11.05 -8.84 7.07
N PHE A 120 -10.70 -7.57 6.85
CA PHE A 120 -11.57 -6.46 7.16
C PHE A 120 -11.90 -5.62 5.93
N SER A 121 -13.13 -5.11 5.90
CA SER A 121 -13.49 -3.92 5.11
C SER A 121 -13.81 -2.77 6.04
N LEU A 122 -13.25 -1.59 5.77
CA LEU A 122 -13.33 -0.40 6.59
C LEU A 122 -13.97 0.71 5.77
N MET A 123 -14.99 1.36 6.31
CA MET A 123 -15.73 2.43 5.62
C MET A 123 -15.97 3.61 6.54
N GLY A 124 -15.73 4.83 6.06
CA GLY A 124 -15.98 6.02 6.85
C GLY A 124 -16.00 7.28 6.01
N SER A 125 -16.35 8.40 6.65
CA SER A 125 -16.35 9.72 6.02
C SER A 125 -15.97 10.81 7.02
N CYS A 126 -15.60 11.98 6.49
CA CYS A 126 -15.27 13.16 7.29
C CYS A 126 -16.45 14.12 7.47
N GLN A 127 -17.69 13.65 7.35
CA GLN A 127 -18.88 14.50 7.55
C GLN A 127 -19.18 14.82 9.01
N SER A 128 -18.50 14.16 9.96
CA SER A 128 -18.55 14.54 11.36
C SER A 128 -17.90 15.91 11.59
N THR A 129 -18.27 16.58 12.68
CA THR A 129 -17.65 17.86 13.07
C THR A 129 -16.23 17.70 13.62
N THR A 130 -15.81 16.46 13.88
CA THR A 130 -14.53 16.09 14.51
C THR A 130 -13.59 15.33 13.57
N GLY A 131 -14.10 14.83 12.43
CA GLY A 131 -13.30 14.38 11.30
C GLY A 131 -12.79 15.56 10.45
N PHE A 132 -11.80 15.30 9.61
CA PHE A 132 -11.30 16.29 8.66
C PHE A 132 -10.64 15.63 7.45
N LYS A 133 -10.60 16.34 6.33
CA LYS A 133 -9.76 15.98 5.18
C LYS A 133 -8.52 16.87 5.17
N VAL A 134 -7.36 16.31 4.88
CA VAL A 134 -6.12 17.04 4.65
C VAL A 134 -5.63 16.76 3.24
N GLU A 135 -5.24 17.81 2.54
CA GLU A 135 -4.60 17.76 1.23
C GLU A 135 -3.23 18.46 1.32
N TYR A 136 -2.22 17.86 0.70
CA TYR A 136 -0.88 18.40 0.67
C TYR A 136 -0.39 18.58 -0.76
N ARG A 137 0.17 19.76 -1.06
CA ARG A 137 0.78 20.10 -2.35
C ARG A 137 2.27 20.33 -2.13
N LEU A 138 3.06 19.37 -2.60
CA LEU A 138 4.49 19.29 -2.40
C LEU A 138 5.23 20.52 -2.95
N ALA A 139 4.85 20.93 -4.18
CA ALA A 139 5.46 22.05 -4.90
C ALA A 139 5.50 23.36 -4.10
N ARG A 140 4.45 23.59 -3.30
CA ARG A 140 4.27 24.83 -2.51
C ARG A 140 4.41 24.58 -1.01
N LYS A 141 4.71 23.35 -0.61
CA LYS A 141 4.64 22.87 0.79
C LYS A 141 3.34 23.27 1.50
N GLN A 142 2.23 23.29 0.76
CA GLN A 142 0.95 23.81 1.22
C GLN A 142 0.10 22.67 1.78
N ILE A 143 -0.45 22.86 2.99
CA ILE A 143 -1.45 22.00 3.61
C ILE A 143 -2.80 22.70 3.56
N ASP A 144 -3.81 22.02 3.04
CA ASP A 144 -5.21 22.44 3.08
C ASP A 144 -6.01 21.48 3.97
N LEU A 145 -6.56 21.99 5.07
CA LEU A 145 -7.43 21.26 5.99
C LEU A 145 -8.88 21.63 5.75
N TYR A 146 -9.74 20.62 5.59
CA TYR A 146 -11.17 20.76 5.35
C TYR A 146 -11.95 20.12 6.50
N ARG A 147 -12.85 20.86 7.14
CA ARG A 147 -13.66 20.40 8.27
C ARG A 147 -15.11 20.79 8.11
N HIS A 148 -16.02 19.91 8.50
CA HIS A 148 -17.44 20.21 8.56
C HIS A 148 -17.80 20.97 9.86
N THR A 149 -18.43 22.14 9.78
CA THR A 149 -18.82 22.96 10.95
C THR A 149 -20.29 22.83 11.31
N GLY A 150 -21.01 21.85 10.73
CA GLY A 150 -22.46 21.70 10.87
C GLY A 150 -23.27 22.61 9.94
N THR A 151 -22.74 23.80 9.61
CA THR A 151 -23.33 24.77 8.67
C THR A 151 -22.72 24.73 7.27
N GLY A 152 -21.62 23.97 7.08
CA GLY A 152 -20.91 23.82 5.82
C GLY A 152 -19.49 23.30 5.99
N MET A 153 -18.71 23.29 4.90
CA MET A 153 -17.30 22.91 4.91
C MET A 153 -16.42 24.16 5.05
N GLN A 154 -15.53 24.16 6.04
CA GLN A 154 -14.52 25.19 6.25
C GLN A 154 -13.15 24.69 5.74
N ARG A 155 -12.46 25.54 4.98
CA ARG A 155 -11.07 25.31 4.55
C ARG A 155 -10.11 26.20 5.33
N GLN A 156 -9.04 25.60 5.86
CA GLN A 156 -7.89 26.29 6.44
C GLN A 156 -6.65 25.92 5.62
N THR A 157 -5.91 26.94 5.19
CA THR A 157 -4.67 26.77 4.41
C THR A 157 -3.48 27.18 5.25
N ASP A 158 -2.39 26.42 5.15
CA ASP A 158 -1.12 26.73 5.79
C ASP A 158 0.04 26.28 4.89
N THR A 159 1.25 26.74 5.19
CA THR A 159 2.47 26.41 4.44
C THR A 159 3.53 25.92 5.40
N LEU A 160 4.04 24.71 5.17
CA LEU A 160 5.13 24.16 5.97
C LEU A 160 6.43 24.95 5.74
N SER A 161 7.29 24.96 6.77
CA SER A 161 8.61 25.56 6.65
C SER A 161 9.49 24.80 5.65
N ALA A 162 10.59 25.42 5.21
CA ALA A 162 11.50 24.81 4.25
C ALA A 162 12.06 23.45 4.73
N THR A 163 12.30 23.30 6.03
CA THR A 163 12.87 22.07 6.63
C THR A 163 11.83 21.07 7.10
N ASP A 164 10.56 21.47 7.23
CA ASP A 164 9.49 20.62 7.73
C ASP A 164 8.80 19.91 6.55
N THR A 165 8.59 18.60 6.68
CA THR A 165 7.96 17.78 5.64
C THR A 165 6.52 17.41 6.01
N PHE A 166 5.72 16.98 5.03
CA PHE A 166 4.37 16.49 5.33
C PHE A 166 4.40 15.19 6.16
N TRP A 167 5.48 14.41 6.03
CA TRP A 167 5.76 13.25 6.88
C TRP A 167 5.93 13.68 8.33
N ASP A 168 6.74 14.70 8.61
CA ASP A 168 6.96 15.20 9.98
C ASP A 168 5.69 15.80 10.58
N TRP A 169 4.88 16.51 9.78
CA TRP A 169 3.57 17.01 10.21
C TRP A 169 2.64 15.86 10.61
N THR A 170 2.62 14.79 9.81
CA THR A 170 1.80 13.59 10.05
C THR A 170 2.25 12.84 11.30
N SER A 171 3.57 12.66 11.50
CA SER A 171 4.15 12.12 12.75
C SER A 171 3.74 12.95 13.96
N ARG A 172 3.81 14.28 13.90
CA ARG A 172 3.42 15.16 15.01
C ARG A 172 1.92 15.07 15.32
N LEU A 173 1.07 14.96 14.30
CA LEU A 173 -0.37 14.76 14.46
C LEU A 173 -0.67 13.45 15.17
N LEU A 174 -0.11 12.33 14.69
CA LEU A 174 -0.37 11.02 15.28
C LEU A 174 0.30 10.84 16.64
N GLY A 175 1.44 11.47 16.87
CA GLY A 175 2.13 11.49 18.17
C GLY A 175 1.37 12.21 19.29
N GLN A 176 0.25 12.87 18.98
CA GLN A 176 -0.67 13.39 20.00
C GLN A 176 -1.42 12.27 20.73
N PHE A 177 -1.65 11.14 20.06
CA PHE A 177 -2.36 10.00 20.61
C PHE A 177 -1.35 9.08 21.29
N ARG A 178 -1.44 8.98 22.61
CA ARG A 178 -0.64 8.02 23.39
C ARG A 178 -1.57 7.15 24.23
N ASP A 179 -1.30 5.85 24.19
CA ASP A 179 -1.96 4.84 25.01
C ASP A 179 -3.49 4.90 24.98
N VAL A 180 -4.07 5.24 23.81
CA VAL A 180 -5.52 5.33 23.65
C VAL A 180 -6.15 3.94 23.81
N PRO A 181 -6.96 3.71 24.86
CA PRO A 181 -7.56 2.40 25.09
C PRO A 181 -8.66 2.11 24.06
N LEU A 182 -8.81 0.83 23.73
CA LEU A 182 -9.92 0.29 22.97
C LEU A 182 -10.91 -0.38 23.94
N ALA A 183 -12.15 0.11 23.95
CA ALA A 183 -13.25 -0.40 24.75
C ALA A 183 -14.34 -0.99 23.86
N PHE A 184 -14.93 -2.12 24.29
CA PHE A 184 -16.03 -2.77 23.58
C PHE A 184 -17.36 -2.51 24.29
N MET A 185 -18.40 -2.20 23.53
CA MET A 185 -19.75 -1.94 24.04
C MET A 185 -20.74 -2.95 23.46
N ASP A 186 -21.29 -3.82 24.32
CA ASP A 186 -22.36 -4.76 23.98
C ASP A 186 -23.70 -4.26 24.58
N GLY A 187 -24.71 -4.05 23.71
CA GLY A 187 -26.07 -3.68 24.12
C GLY A 187 -26.23 -2.31 24.81
N ALA A 188 -27.46 -1.97 25.21
CA ALA A 188 -27.80 -0.69 25.85
C ALA A 188 -27.32 -0.55 27.31
N SER A 189 -26.83 -1.64 27.94
CA SER A 189 -26.52 -1.71 29.38
C SER A 189 -25.02 -1.84 29.74
N GLY A 190 -24.10 -1.75 28.79
CA GLY A 190 -22.71 -1.34 29.07
C GLY A 190 -21.84 -2.26 29.96
N CYS A 191 -22.10 -3.56 30.02
CA CYS A 191 -21.19 -4.52 30.68
C CYS A 191 -20.99 -5.76 29.79
N CYS A 192 -19.76 -6.29 29.76
CA CYS A 192 -19.35 -7.39 28.89
C CYS A 192 -19.53 -8.75 29.58
N ASP A 193 -20.16 -9.69 28.87
CA ASP A 193 -20.16 -11.14 29.14
C ASP A 193 -19.60 -11.94 27.93
N SER A 194 -19.02 -11.25 26.93
CA SER A 194 -18.38 -11.91 25.79
C SER A 194 -16.93 -12.29 26.10
N ASP A 195 -16.57 -13.55 25.85
CA ASP A 195 -15.21 -14.09 26.00
C ASP A 195 -14.19 -13.15 25.36
N GLU A 196 -13.17 -12.74 26.11
CA GLU A 196 -12.11 -11.83 25.65
C GLU A 196 -11.39 -12.37 24.40
N ALA A 197 -11.34 -13.69 24.24
CA ALA A 197 -10.82 -14.40 23.08
C ALA A 197 -11.62 -14.21 21.77
N SER A 198 -12.87 -13.75 21.86
CA SER A 198 -13.77 -13.55 20.71
C SER A 198 -13.75 -12.12 20.14
N ARG A 199 -13.02 -11.20 20.80
CA ARG A 199 -12.93 -9.79 20.37
C ARG A 199 -12.01 -9.65 19.15
N PRO A 200 -12.38 -8.83 18.14
CA PRO A 200 -11.52 -8.58 17.01
C PRO A 200 -10.29 -7.77 17.44
N VAL A 201 -9.14 -8.13 16.86
CA VAL A 201 -7.93 -7.30 16.93
C VAL A 201 -8.00 -6.32 15.77
N PHE A 202 -8.40 -5.08 16.05
CA PHE A 202 -8.37 -4.01 15.05
C PHE A 202 -6.95 -3.47 14.92
N ASP A 203 -6.31 -3.72 13.77
CA ASP A 203 -5.08 -3.01 13.44
C ASP A 203 -5.37 -1.50 13.27
N PHE A 204 -6.46 -1.15 12.60
CA PHE A 204 -6.94 0.24 12.48
C PHE A 204 -7.94 0.59 13.59
N ALA A 205 -7.52 1.43 14.53
CA ALA A 205 -8.32 1.92 15.65
C ALA A 205 -8.63 3.43 15.50
N THR A 206 -9.14 3.86 14.33
CA THR A 206 -9.25 5.27 13.88
C THR A 206 -7.91 5.90 13.48
N GLY A 207 -7.96 7.02 12.76
CA GLY A 207 -6.78 7.72 12.25
C GLY A 207 -6.92 8.19 10.81
N LEU A 208 -5.79 8.34 10.12
CA LEU A 208 -5.73 8.84 8.75
C LEU A 208 -5.89 7.70 7.74
N VAL A 209 -6.74 7.90 6.74
CA VAL A 209 -6.93 6.99 5.59
C VAL A 209 -6.76 7.77 4.31
N GLY A 210 -5.90 7.33 3.40
CA GLY A 210 -5.54 8.14 2.24
C GLY A 210 -4.39 7.58 1.43
N TYR A 211 -3.67 8.47 0.76
CA TYR A 211 -2.55 8.11 -0.09
C TYR A 211 -1.39 9.10 0.00
N PHE A 212 -0.20 8.59 -0.29
CA PHE A 212 0.98 9.37 -0.68
C PHE A 212 1.29 9.07 -2.16
N GLY A 213 1.26 10.09 -3.01
CA GLY A 213 1.62 9.98 -4.42
C GLY A 213 3.12 9.76 -4.60
N TYR A 214 3.52 9.22 -5.75
CA TYR A 214 4.91 8.88 -6.06
C TYR A 214 5.87 10.07 -5.94
N GLU A 215 5.41 11.29 -6.25
CA GLU A 215 6.22 12.51 -6.15
C GLU A 215 6.61 12.87 -4.71
N MET A 216 5.94 12.31 -3.69
CA MET A 216 6.37 12.42 -2.29
C MET A 216 7.77 11.83 -2.05
N LYS A 217 8.36 11.15 -3.04
CA LYS A 217 9.77 10.76 -3.10
C LYS A 217 10.72 11.93 -2.88
N GLU A 218 10.34 13.14 -3.24
CA GLU A 218 11.18 14.33 -3.03
C GLU A 218 11.46 14.61 -1.55
N GLU A 219 10.48 14.37 -0.66
CA GLU A 219 10.68 14.52 0.78
C GLU A 219 11.13 13.22 1.46
N ALA A 220 10.96 12.08 0.78
CA ALA A 220 11.19 10.77 1.38
C ALA A 220 12.54 10.15 1.04
N LEU A 221 13.06 10.38 -0.17
CA LEU A 221 14.23 9.72 -0.72
C LEU A 221 15.48 10.60 -0.54
N PRO A 222 16.40 10.27 0.38
CA PRO A 222 17.59 11.09 0.62
C PRO A 222 18.47 11.19 -0.62
N GLY A 223 18.90 12.42 -0.95
CA GLY A 223 19.75 12.70 -2.10
C GLY A 223 19.02 12.81 -3.44
N TYR A 224 17.69 12.67 -3.47
CA TYR A 224 16.91 13.05 -4.65
C TYR A 224 16.79 14.56 -4.74
N GLU A 225 17.07 15.11 -5.92
CA GLU A 225 16.85 16.51 -6.26
C GLU A 225 16.02 16.56 -7.54
N ARG A 226 14.95 17.37 -7.53
CA ARG A 226 14.13 17.55 -8.73
C ARG A 226 14.99 18.19 -9.84
N PRO A 227 15.03 17.60 -11.06
CA PRO A 227 15.75 18.20 -12.18
C PRO A 227 15.29 19.63 -12.49
N ALA A 228 16.25 20.50 -12.81
CA ALA A 228 15.96 21.87 -13.20
C ALA A 228 15.11 21.93 -14.48
N GLY A 229 13.99 22.66 -14.43
CA GLY A 229 13.05 22.79 -15.57
C GLY A 229 11.88 21.80 -15.53
N MET A 230 11.86 20.82 -14.63
CA MET A 230 10.69 19.98 -14.40
C MET A 230 9.63 20.81 -13.66
N LEU A 231 8.48 21.01 -14.31
CA LEU A 231 7.34 21.68 -13.68
C LEU A 231 6.78 20.79 -12.57
N ALA A 232 6.49 21.41 -11.44
CA ALA A 232 5.81 20.72 -10.37
C ALA A 232 4.40 20.32 -10.82
N ARG A 233 3.91 19.18 -10.33
CA ARG A 233 2.54 18.77 -10.61
C ARG A 233 1.57 19.78 -9.99
N GLU A 234 0.71 20.38 -10.81
CA GLU A 234 -0.34 21.27 -10.31
C GLU A 234 -1.71 20.57 -10.22
N ASP A 235 -1.85 19.43 -10.91
CA ASP A 235 -3.08 18.65 -11.00
C ASP A 235 -3.36 17.88 -9.69
N GLY A 236 -4.06 18.53 -8.77
CA GLY A 236 -4.50 17.98 -7.47
C GLY A 236 -3.36 17.76 -6.46
N PRO A 237 -3.69 17.24 -5.26
CA PRO A 237 -2.72 17.05 -4.18
C PRO A 237 -1.74 15.90 -4.43
N ASP A 238 -0.55 15.99 -3.84
CA ASP A 238 0.48 14.95 -3.87
C ASP A 238 0.27 13.92 -2.75
N ALA A 239 -0.37 14.33 -1.65
CA ALA A 239 -0.89 13.44 -0.63
C ALA A 239 -2.24 13.94 -0.13
N ALA A 240 -3.16 13.03 0.16
CA ALA A 240 -4.45 13.39 0.73
C ALA A 240 -4.95 12.32 1.68
N PHE A 241 -5.47 12.73 2.84
CA PHE A 241 -5.96 11.84 3.89
C PHE A 241 -7.27 12.33 4.49
N LEU A 242 -8.10 11.38 4.89
CA LEU A 242 -9.27 11.57 5.72
C LEU A 242 -8.91 11.12 7.14
N PHE A 243 -9.07 12.00 8.12
CA PHE A 243 -9.09 11.57 9.50
C PHE A 243 -10.46 11.04 9.85
N LEU A 244 -10.56 9.71 9.97
CA LEU A 244 -11.78 9.02 10.37
C LEU A 244 -11.81 8.96 11.88
N ASP A 245 -12.64 9.79 12.49
CA ASP A 245 -12.96 9.73 13.92
C ASP A 245 -14.03 8.66 14.22
N ARG A 246 -14.76 8.21 13.20
CA ARG A 246 -15.68 7.06 13.24
C ARG A 246 -15.69 6.32 11.92
N PHE A 247 -15.88 5.01 11.98
CA PHE A 247 -15.96 4.14 10.81
C PHE A 247 -16.75 2.87 11.09
N VAL A 248 -17.24 2.24 10.02
CA VAL A 248 -17.83 0.91 10.03
C VAL A 248 -16.78 -0.10 9.61
N SER A 249 -16.66 -1.20 10.35
CA SER A 249 -15.78 -2.32 10.02
C SER A 249 -16.59 -3.59 9.83
N ILE A 250 -16.28 -4.37 8.80
CA ILE A 250 -16.83 -5.70 8.57
C ILE A 250 -15.69 -6.70 8.72
N ASP A 251 -15.81 -7.64 9.67
CA ASP A 251 -14.87 -8.75 9.87
C ASP A 251 -15.38 -9.98 9.13
N TYR A 252 -14.75 -10.34 8.01
CA TYR A 252 -15.14 -11.51 7.22
C TYR A 252 -14.89 -12.83 7.94
N ALA A 253 -13.95 -12.87 8.89
CA ALA A 253 -13.66 -14.10 9.63
C ALA A 253 -14.79 -14.46 10.60
N THR A 254 -15.47 -13.46 11.17
CA THR A 254 -16.55 -13.63 12.15
C THR A 254 -17.93 -13.27 11.60
N GLY A 255 -18.00 -12.75 10.37
CA GLY A 255 -19.23 -12.20 9.79
C GLY A 255 -19.81 -11.03 10.58
N THR A 256 -19.01 -10.32 11.39
CA THR A 256 -19.54 -9.31 12.33
C THR A 256 -19.29 -7.90 11.80
N THR A 257 -20.31 -7.03 11.90
CA THR A 257 -20.18 -5.60 11.62
C THR A 257 -19.97 -4.82 12.93
N TRP A 258 -19.00 -3.90 12.92
CA TRP A 258 -18.60 -3.09 14.06
C TRP A 258 -18.71 -1.60 13.74
N LEU A 259 -19.22 -0.82 14.69
CA LEU A 259 -19.24 0.63 14.66
C LEU A 259 -18.16 1.15 15.61
N VAL A 260 -17.09 1.72 15.06
CA VAL A 260 -15.91 2.14 15.82
C VAL A 260 -15.81 3.65 15.82
N GLY A 261 -15.54 4.27 16.98
CA GLY A 261 -15.46 5.72 17.12
C GLY A 261 -14.48 6.18 18.19
N LEU A 262 -13.83 7.31 17.94
CA LEU A 262 -12.91 8.01 18.84
C LEU A 262 -13.71 9.00 19.70
N VAL A 263 -13.75 8.76 21.01
CA VAL A 263 -14.38 9.65 21.99
C VAL A 263 -13.31 10.45 22.73
N CYS A 264 -13.52 11.75 22.87
CA CYS A 264 -12.71 12.65 23.69
C CYS A 264 -13.49 12.99 24.97
N HIS A 265 -12.97 12.64 26.14
CA HIS A 265 -13.66 12.85 27.43
C HIS A 265 -13.62 14.30 27.93
N ASP A 266 -12.70 15.10 27.38
CA ASP A 266 -12.56 16.53 27.62
C ASP A 266 -13.46 17.39 26.72
N ALA A 267 -14.27 16.77 25.87
CA ALA A 267 -15.22 17.47 25.02
C ALA A 267 -16.39 17.99 25.88
N ALA A 268 -16.14 19.01 26.71
CA ALA A 268 -17.19 19.89 27.18
C ALA A 268 -17.89 20.45 25.93
N ALA A 269 -19.20 20.21 25.85
CA ALA A 269 -20.03 20.55 24.72
C ALA A 269 -19.79 22.00 24.25
N GLY A 270 -19.22 22.17 23.05
CA GLY A 270 -19.24 23.46 22.33
C GLY A 270 -18.03 24.38 22.41
N ALA A 271 -16.87 23.96 22.93
CA ALA A 271 -15.67 24.82 22.90
C ALA A 271 -14.99 24.83 21.51
N THR A 272 -15.49 25.66 20.59
CA THR A 272 -14.84 26.04 19.31
C THR A 272 -13.71 27.06 19.47
N THR A 273 -13.36 27.45 20.69
CA THR A 273 -12.32 28.45 20.93
C THR A 273 -10.96 27.77 21.04
N VAL A 274 -10.20 27.86 19.93
CA VAL A 274 -8.74 27.70 19.90
C VAL A 274 -8.13 28.59 21.01
N PRO A 275 -7.32 28.05 21.93
CA PRO A 275 -6.59 28.90 22.87
C PRO A 275 -5.64 29.81 22.09
N PRO A 276 -5.68 31.14 22.28
CA PRO A 276 -4.62 31.98 21.76
C PRO A 276 -3.36 31.65 22.57
N HIS A 277 -2.22 31.58 21.88
CA HIS A 277 -0.87 31.41 22.43
C HIS A 277 -0.38 29.95 22.60
N THR A 278 0.00 29.33 21.47
CA THR A 278 1.19 28.47 21.42
C THR A 278 2.18 29.07 20.43
N SER A 279 3.46 29.07 20.78
CA SER A 279 4.57 29.73 20.10
C SER A 279 4.53 29.64 18.56
N ALA A 280 4.94 30.74 17.91
CA ALA A 280 4.84 31.07 16.48
C ALA A 280 5.60 30.18 15.48
N ALA A 281 5.85 28.89 15.77
CA ALA A 281 6.65 28.01 14.92
C ALA A 281 5.92 26.73 14.43
N SER A 282 4.71 26.41 14.92
CA SER A 282 3.98 25.21 14.46
C SER A 282 2.47 25.42 14.39
N MET A 283 1.84 24.96 13.30
CA MET A 283 0.39 24.91 13.13
C MET A 283 -0.30 24.26 14.35
N PRO A 284 -1.36 24.86 14.93
CA PRO A 284 -2.16 24.19 15.94
C PRO A 284 -2.84 22.97 15.31
N LEU A 285 -2.54 21.79 15.82
CA LEU A 285 -3.08 20.52 15.33
C LEU A 285 -4.61 20.45 15.57
N PRO A 286 -5.36 19.82 14.65
CA PRO A 286 -6.81 19.78 14.71
C PRO A 286 -7.31 19.08 15.99
N HIS A 287 -8.36 19.64 16.60
CA HIS A 287 -9.09 18.95 17.66
C HIS A 287 -9.95 17.84 17.07
N VAL A 288 -9.83 16.63 17.61
CA VAL A 288 -10.52 15.42 17.13
C VAL A 288 -11.14 14.63 18.27
N GLY A 289 -12.09 13.77 17.91
CA GLY A 289 -12.84 12.91 18.83
C GLY A 289 -14.16 13.54 19.24
N MET A 290 -15.23 12.73 19.21
CA MET A 290 -16.59 13.15 19.53
C MET A 290 -16.91 13.00 21.02
N SER A 291 -18.03 13.58 21.46
CA SER A 291 -18.57 13.28 22.79
C SER A 291 -19.17 11.87 22.83
N MET A 292 -19.27 11.29 24.02
CA MET A 292 -19.94 9.99 24.22
C MET A 292 -21.41 10.03 23.78
N GLU A 293 -22.10 11.16 23.96
CA GLU A 293 -23.48 11.35 23.50
C GLU A 293 -23.58 11.30 21.97
N ALA A 294 -22.70 12.02 21.26
CA ALA A 294 -22.66 12.01 19.80
C ALA A 294 -22.32 10.62 19.24
N TYR A 295 -21.44 9.88 19.92
CA TYR A 295 -21.12 8.50 19.56
C TYR A 295 -22.33 7.56 19.68
N ARG A 296 -23.10 7.63 20.79
CA ARG A 296 -24.32 6.84 20.98
C ARG A 296 -25.40 7.17 19.95
N GLN A 297 -25.64 8.45 19.68
CA GLN A 297 -26.57 8.89 18.65
C GLN A 297 -26.18 8.36 17.27
N TRP A 298 -24.88 8.39 16.94
CA TRP A 298 -24.38 7.83 15.68
C TRP A 298 -24.59 6.32 15.57
N ILE A 299 -24.38 5.57 16.66
CA ILE A 299 -24.66 4.12 16.71
C ILE A 299 -26.14 3.85 16.38
N GLU A 300 -27.05 4.52 17.09
CA GLU A 300 -28.50 4.30 16.94
C GLU A 300 -28.98 4.65 15.52
N GLU A 301 -28.52 5.77 14.97
CA GLU A 301 -28.81 6.20 13.60
C GLU A 301 -28.31 5.18 12.58
N THR A 302 -27.04 4.80 12.69
CA THR A 302 -26.40 3.88 11.75
C THR A 302 -27.06 2.49 11.80
N ALA A 303 -27.31 1.96 13.00
CA ALA A 303 -27.99 0.68 13.17
C ALA A 303 -29.39 0.67 12.54
N ARG A 304 -30.16 1.75 12.72
CA ARG A 304 -31.49 1.91 12.13
C ARG A 304 -31.44 1.99 10.61
N GLN A 305 -30.55 2.78 10.02
CA GLN A 305 -30.41 2.89 8.55
C GLN A 305 -30.03 1.54 7.92
N LEU A 306 -29.12 0.80 8.55
CA LEU A 306 -28.70 -0.52 8.07
C LEU A 306 -29.82 -1.57 8.22
N ALA A 307 -30.58 -1.55 9.31
CA ALA A 307 -31.72 -2.45 9.50
C ALA A 307 -32.83 -2.23 8.46
N GLN A 308 -33.13 -0.96 8.13
CA GLN A 308 -34.08 -0.59 7.08
C GLN A 308 -33.62 -1.06 5.69
N THR A 309 -32.30 -0.98 5.42
CA THR A 309 -31.72 -1.46 4.15
C THR A 309 -31.77 -2.98 4.03
N CYS A 310 -31.57 -3.72 5.12
CA CYS A 310 -31.67 -5.18 5.10
C CYS A 310 -33.09 -5.67 4.82
N SER A 311 -34.10 -4.88 5.21
CA SER A 311 -35.52 -5.20 5.03
C SER A 311 -36.04 -4.86 3.63
N SER A 312 -35.35 -4.01 2.87
CA SER A 312 -35.72 -3.68 1.48
C SER A 312 -35.06 -4.65 0.50
N SER A 313 -35.87 -5.48 -0.16
CA SER A 313 -35.43 -6.44 -1.19
C SER A 313 -35.09 -5.78 -2.54
N SER A 314 -34.81 -4.47 -2.57
CA SER A 314 -34.43 -3.81 -3.80
C SER A 314 -33.01 -4.26 -4.16
N ALA A 315 -32.87 -4.97 -5.26
CA ALA A 315 -31.55 -5.25 -5.83
C ALA A 315 -30.89 -3.90 -6.10
N LEU A 316 -29.68 -3.71 -5.54
CA LEU A 316 -28.80 -2.65 -6.00
C LEU A 316 -28.66 -2.85 -7.52
N VAL A 317 -28.98 -1.80 -8.28
CA VAL A 317 -29.08 -1.85 -9.74
C VAL A 317 -27.87 -2.59 -10.31
N SER A 318 -28.12 -3.70 -11.01
CA SER A 318 -27.09 -4.46 -11.72
C SER A 318 -26.49 -3.57 -12.79
N SER A 319 -25.18 -3.33 -12.75
CA SER A 319 -24.41 -2.55 -13.73
C SER A 319 -24.37 -3.19 -15.13
N SER A 320 -25.01 -4.34 -15.32
CA SER A 320 -24.93 -5.18 -16.53
C SER A 320 -25.52 -4.59 -17.81
N SER A 321 -26.16 -3.42 -17.77
CA SER A 321 -26.74 -2.74 -18.96
C SER A 321 -26.00 -1.48 -19.40
N LEU A 322 -24.91 -1.11 -18.73
CA LEU A 322 -24.19 0.13 -19.02
C LEU A 322 -23.02 -0.10 -19.99
N ALA A 323 -22.84 0.80 -20.95
CA ALA A 323 -21.68 0.78 -21.86
C ALA A 323 -20.39 0.87 -21.04
N SER A 324 -19.44 -0.05 -21.29
CA SER A 324 -18.19 -0.11 -20.54
C SER A 324 -17.36 1.18 -20.74
N PRO A 325 -16.71 1.68 -19.69
CA PRO A 325 -15.71 2.73 -19.82
C PRO A 325 -14.55 2.21 -20.66
N HIS A 326 -13.96 3.08 -21.49
CA HIS A 326 -12.87 2.70 -22.39
C HIS A 326 -11.72 3.68 -22.29
N ALA A 327 -10.49 3.18 -22.40
CA ALA A 327 -9.34 4.07 -22.55
C ALA A 327 -9.27 4.65 -23.97
N GLU A 328 -8.79 5.89 -24.07
CA GLU A 328 -8.75 6.63 -25.33
C GLU A 328 -7.32 6.85 -25.81
N VAL A 329 -6.37 7.06 -24.89
CA VAL A 329 -4.99 7.43 -25.24
C VAL A 329 -4.00 6.68 -24.37
N VAL A 330 -3.02 6.03 -24.99
CA VAL A 330 -1.81 5.55 -24.31
C VAL A 330 -0.71 6.58 -24.58
N ALA A 331 -0.04 7.01 -23.53
CA ALA A 331 0.92 8.10 -23.62
C ALA A 331 2.18 7.73 -24.41
N ASP A 332 2.51 6.44 -24.49
CA ASP A 332 3.58 5.91 -25.33
C ASP A 332 3.01 5.03 -26.45
N THR A 333 3.58 5.16 -27.65
CA THR A 333 3.37 4.15 -28.70
C THR A 333 4.20 2.91 -28.39
N CYS A 334 3.82 1.76 -28.98
CA CYS A 334 4.59 0.52 -28.88
C CYS A 334 6.09 0.76 -29.16
N ASP A 335 6.41 1.39 -30.30
CA ASP A 335 7.79 1.65 -30.70
C ASP A 335 8.51 2.61 -29.75
N ALA A 336 7.82 3.62 -29.21
CA ALA A 336 8.41 4.54 -28.25
C ALA A 336 8.75 3.84 -26.93
N TYR A 337 7.84 2.99 -26.45
CA TYR A 337 8.04 2.24 -25.21
C TYR A 337 9.16 1.19 -25.38
N ILE A 338 9.22 0.49 -26.51
CA ILE A 338 10.30 -0.45 -26.83
C ILE A 338 11.67 0.25 -26.81
N ARG A 339 11.79 1.44 -27.42
CA ARG A 339 13.05 2.21 -27.37
C ARG A 339 13.44 2.59 -25.93
N LYS A 340 12.47 2.90 -25.07
CA LYS A 340 12.72 3.16 -23.65
C LYS A 340 13.23 1.90 -22.93
N ILE A 341 12.69 0.72 -23.24
CA ILE A 341 13.16 -0.56 -22.71
C ILE A 341 14.59 -0.84 -23.17
N GLU A 342 14.89 -0.72 -24.46
CA GLU A 342 16.23 -0.93 -25.00
C GLU A 342 17.25 0.02 -24.35
N ARG A 343 16.86 1.28 -24.12
CA ARG A 343 17.68 2.25 -23.40
C ARG A 343 17.89 1.86 -21.94
N ALA A 344 16.84 1.41 -21.25
CA ALA A 344 16.93 0.90 -19.88
C ALA A 344 17.90 -0.29 -19.79
N GLN A 345 17.83 -1.23 -20.74
CA GLN A 345 18.75 -2.37 -20.80
C GLN A 345 20.20 -1.95 -21.09
N SER A 346 20.42 -0.90 -21.89
CA SER A 346 21.76 -0.33 -22.07
C SER A 346 22.32 0.18 -20.74
N LEU A 347 21.53 0.95 -19.99
CA LEU A 347 21.95 1.47 -18.68
C LEU A 347 22.24 0.32 -17.70
N ILE A 348 21.45 -0.75 -17.73
CA ILE A 348 21.69 -1.95 -16.92
C ILE A 348 23.00 -2.64 -17.31
N ARG A 349 23.29 -2.77 -18.62
CA ARG A 349 24.58 -3.32 -19.11
C ARG A 349 25.78 -2.48 -18.65
N ASP A 350 25.60 -1.17 -18.59
CA ASP A 350 26.62 -0.23 -18.13
C ASP A 350 26.81 -0.27 -16.60
N GLY A 351 25.99 -1.05 -15.88
CA GLY A 351 26.07 -1.22 -14.42
C GLY A 351 25.40 -0.10 -13.62
N GLU A 352 24.59 0.73 -14.27
CA GLU A 352 23.91 1.87 -13.63
C GLU A 352 22.76 1.43 -12.71
N SER A 353 22.12 0.31 -13.03
CA SER A 353 21.06 -0.33 -12.24
C SER A 353 21.01 -1.84 -12.53
N TYR A 354 20.41 -2.62 -11.64
CA TYR A 354 20.10 -4.04 -11.85
C TYR A 354 18.71 -4.24 -12.47
N GLU A 355 17.76 -3.36 -12.13
CA GLU A 355 16.36 -3.41 -12.54
C GLU A 355 15.80 -1.98 -12.60
N LEU A 356 14.93 -1.71 -13.58
CA LEU A 356 14.22 -0.42 -13.72
C LEU A 356 12.74 -0.69 -13.97
N CYS A 357 11.86 -0.31 -13.04
CA CYS A 357 10.42 -0.40 -13.21
C CYS A 357 9.92 0.73 -14.12
N LEU A 358 10.01 0.53 -15.43
CA LEU A 358 9.59 1.49 -16.44
C LEU A 358 8.07 1.52 -16.57
N THR A 359 7.49 2.71 -16.66
CA THR A 359 6.03 2.88 -16.69
C THR A 359 5.56 3.78 -17.83
N THR A 360 4.30 3.58 -18.20
CA THR A 360 3.53 4.44 -19.10
C THR A 360 2.20 4.78 -18.45
N GLN A 361 1.45 5.67 -19.09
CA GLN A 361 0.14 6.11 -18.62
C GLN A 361 -0.89 5.93 -19.71
N VAL A 362 -2.07 5.50 -19.30
CA VAL A 362 -3.27 5.40 -20.11
C VAL A 362 -4.27 6.41 -19.58
N THR A 363 -4.86 7.19 -20.48
CA THR A 363 -5.90 8.16 -20.16
C THR A 363 -7.18 7.86 -20.94
N GLY A 364 -8.30 8.28 -20.37
CA GLY A 364 -9.62 8.09 -20.97
C GLY A 364 -10.67 8.91 -20.26
N GLN A 365 -11.94 8.65 -20.58
CA GLN A 365 -13.07 9.31 -19.96
C GLN A 365 -14.11 8.31 -19.47
N LEU A 366 -14.76 8.61 -18.36
CA LEU A 366 -15.98 7.90 -17.96
C LEU A 366 -17.08 8.14 -19.02
N PRO A 367 -17.90 7.12 -19.35
CA PRO A 367 -18.99 7.24 -20.30
C PRO A 367 -19.92 8.39 -19.94
N ARG A 368 -20.15 9.31 -20.88
CA ARG A 368 -21.22 10.32 -20.75
C ARG A 368 -22.59 9.65 -20.93
N PRO A 369 -23.65 10.16 -20.28
CA PRO A 369 -25.00 9.78 -20.65
C PRO A 369 -25.25 10.16 -22.11
N LEU A 370 -25.79 9.23 -22.91
CA LEU A 370 -26.28 9.55 -24.24
C LEU A 370 -27.48 10.48 -24.07
N ALA A 371 -27.31 11.76 -24.41
CA ALA A 371 -28.31 12.80 -24.16
C ALA A 371 -29.66 12.60 -24.90
N HIS A 372 -29.86 11.54 -25.69
CA HIS A 372 -31.01 11.36 -26.58
C HIS A 372 -31.64 9.97 -26.57
N CYS A 373 -31.47 9.17 -25.51
CA CYS A 373 -32.28 7.97 -25.33
C CYS A 373 -33.63 8.39 -24.73
N ALA A 374 -34.73 8.25 -25.49
CA ALA A 374 -36.10 8.49 -25.01
C ALA A 374 -36.56 7.49 -23.91
N ASP A 375 -35.63 6.68 -23.40
CA ASP A 375 -35.84 5.69 -22.36
C ASP A 375 -35.11 6.19 -21.10
N ASP A 376 -35.90 6.68 -20.15
CA ASP A 376 -35.52 7.42 -18.93
C ASP A 376 -34.80 6.54 -17.87
N THR A 377 -34.10 5.49 -18.32
CA THR A 377 -33.50 4.44 -17.48
C THR A 377 -31.97 4.50 -17.40
N ALA A 378 -31.30 5.24 -18.28
CA ALA A 378 -29.84 5.32 -18.32
C ALA A 378 -29.31 6.51 -17.49
N ARG A 379 -29.08 6.30 -16.19
CA ARG A 379 -28.31 7.26 -15.36
C ARG A 379 -26.83 7.26 -15.76
N PRO A 380 -26.10 8.39 -15.67
CA PRO A 380 -24.65 8.43 -15.89
C PRO A 380 -23.90 7.49 -14.94
N TRP A 381 -22.76 6.94 -15.40
CA TRP A 381 -21.85 6.18 -14.52
C TRP A 381 -21.38 7.07 -13.39
N THR A 382 -21.52 6.58 -12.14
CA THR A 382 -20.86 7.20 -10.99
C THR A 382 -19.48 6.58 -10.80
N THR A 383 -18.59 7.31 -10.11
CA THR A 383 -17.26 6.80 -9.71
C THR A 383 -17.39 5.57 -8.78
N LEU A 384 -18.47 5.48 -8.00
CA LEU A 384 -18.79 4.30 -7.18
C LEU A 384 -19.23 3.11 -8.04
N ASP A 385 -20.03 3.33 -9.10
CA ASP A 385 -20.41 2.26 -10.03
C ASP A 385 -19.18 1.70 -10.75
N PHE A 386 -18.22 2.55 -11.11
CA PHE A 386 -16.92 2.12 -11.62
C PHE A 386 -16.20 1.20 -10.63
N TYR A 387 -16.08 1.63 -9.37
CA TYR A 387 -15.42 0.83 -8.35
C TYR A 387 -16.11 -0.52 -8.13
N ARG A 388 -17.44 -0.58 -8.14
CA ARG A 388 -18.22 -1.82 -8.02
C ARG A 388 -17.90 -2.81 -9.12
N GLN A 389 -17.84 -2.32 -10.36
CA GLN A 389 -17.46 -3.14 -11.51
C GLN A 389 -16.02 -3.65 -11.34
N LEU A 390 -15.08 -2.76 -11.01
CA LEU A 390 -13.69 -3.13 -10.79
C LEU A 390 -13.53 -4.17 -9.67
N ARG A 391 -14.24 -3.99 -8.55
CA ARG A 391 -14.27 -4.91 -7.41
C ARG A 391 -14.79 -6.29 -7.81
N HIS A 392 -15.78 -6.35 -8.70
CA HIS A 392 -16.35 -7.60 -9.20
C HIS A 392 -15.40 -8.31 -10.17
N ASP A 393 -14.85 -7.59 -11.14
CA ASP A 393 -14.03 -8.16 -12.21
C ASP A 393 -12.62 -8.54 -11.73
N ASN A 394 -12.06 -7.74 -10.81
CA ASN A 394 -10.69 -7.89 -10.31
C ASN A 394 -10.65 -7.78 -8.77
N PRO A 395 -11.23 -8.76 -8.04
CA PRO A 395 -11.18 -8.75 -6.59
C PRO A 395 -9.72 -8.84 -6.11
N ALA A 396 -9.34 -7.92 -5.22
CA ALA A 396 -7.98 -7.80 -4.72
C ALA A 396 -7.96 -7.71 -3.18
N PRO A 397 -6.87 -8.17 -2.54
CA PRO A 397 -6.74 -8.10 -1.09
C PRO A 397 -6.64 -6.67 -0.55
N TYR A 398 -6.16 -5.73 -1.37
CA TYR A 398 -6.03 -4.30 -1.04
C TYR A 398 -6.84 -3.45 -2.02
N ALA A 399 -8.10 -3.82 -2.25
CA ALA A 399 -9.02 -3.00 -3.02
C ALA A 399 -9.39 -1.75 -2.21
N ALA A 400 -9.69 -0.64 -2.89
CA ALA A 400 -10.10 0.57 -2.20
C ALA A 400 -10.88 1.53 -3.10
N TYR A 401 -11.81 2.25 -2.49
CA TYR A 401 -12.47 3.41 -3.08
C TYR A 401 -12.31 4.62 -2.18
N LEU A 402 -11.71 5.70 -2.69
CA LEU A 402 -11.57 6.96 -1.98
C LEU A 402 -12.30 8.03 -2.79
N ASN A 403 -13.36 8.61 -2.22
CA ASN A 403 -13.95 9.86 -2.69
C ASN A 403 -13.36 11.02 -1.89
N LEU A 404 -12.55 11.86 -2.54
CA LEU A 404 -11.90 13.02 -1.91
C LEU A 404 -12.60 14.33 -2.29
N GLY A 405 -13.83 14.25 -2.80
CA GLY A 405 -14.66 15.36 -3.23
C GLY A 405 -14.91 15.34 -4.73
N SER A 406 -15.66 16.33 -5.21
CA SER A 406 -16.09 16.43 -6.61
C SER A 406 -14.96 16.39 -7.65
N ALA A 407 -13.73 16.72 -7.24
CA ALA A 407 -12.58 16.80 -8.13
C ALA A 407 -11.69 15.55 -8.19
N LEU A 408 -11.75 14.64 -7.21
CA LEU A 408 -10.81 13.51 -7.14
C LEU A 408 -11.43 12.26 -6.50
N CYS A 409 -11.46 11.18 -7.25
CA CYS A 409 -11.83 9.84 -6.80
C CYS A 409 -10.76 8.82 -7.20
N ILE A 410 -10.58 7.79 -6.37
CA ILE A 410 -9.62 6.70 -6.61
C ILE A 410 -10.37 5.38 -6.48
N ALA A 411 -10.25 4.51 -7.48
CA ALA A 411 -10.75 3.13 -7.44
C ALA A 411 -9.56 2.18 -7.68
N SER A 412 -9.25 1.34 -6.70
CA SER A 412 -8.05 0.50 -6.66
C SER A 412 -8.41 -0.97 -6.53
N ALA A 413 -7.70 -1.82 -7.26
CA ALA A 413 -7.70 -3.28 -7.14
C ALA A 413 -6.26 -3.81 -6.96
N SER A 414 -5.52 -3.20 -6.02
CA SER A 414 -4.11 -3.51 -5.83
C SER A 414 -3.89 -4.89 -5.19
N PRO A 415 -3.03 -5.74 -5.77
CA PRO A 415 -2.69 -7.04 -5.19
C PRO A 415 -1.53 -6.99 -4.21
N GLU A 416 -0.78 -5.90 -4.14
CA GLU A 416 0.54 -5.87 -3.49
C GLU A 416 0.58 -4.93 -2.27
N ARG A 417 0.91 -5.50 -1.11
CA ARG A 417 1.22 -4.72 0.09
C ARG A 417 2.57 -4.06 -0.08
N PHE A 418 2.62 -2.75 0.15
CA PHE A 418 3.87 -2.03 0.25
C PHE A 418 4.51 -2.28 1.63
N LEU A 419 3.82 -1.90 2.71
CA LEU A 419 4.36 -1.94 4.06
C LEU A 419 3.23 -2.02 5.09
N ARG A 420 3.41 -2.87 6.10
CA ARG A 420 2.57 -2.93 7.31
C ARG A 420 3.44 -2.68 8.55
N VAL A 421 2.93 -1.91 9.50
CA VAL A 421 3.47 -1.76 10.85
C VAL A 421 2.39 -2.22 11.84
N SER A 422 2.71 -3.22 12.67
CA SER A 422 1.82 -3.63 13.76
C SER A 422 1.89 -2.67 14.94
N ARG A 423 0.91 -2.73 15.83
CA ARG A 423 0.88 -1.96 17.09
C ARG A 423 2.12 -2.21 17.94
N GLU A 424 2.70 -3.40 17.88
CA GLU A 424 3.90 -3.81 18.62
C GLU A 424 5.21 -3.33 17.95
N GLY A 425 5.12 -2.60 16.84
CA GLY A 425 6.25 -2.07 16.09
C GLY A 425 6.92 -3.11 15.18
N ILE A 426 6.21 -4.14 14.75
CA ILE A 426 6.71 -5.08 13.73
C ILE A 426 6.41 -4.49 12.35
N VAL A 427 7.46 -4.17 11.60
CA VAL A 427 7.36 -3.74 10.21
C VAL A 427 7.53 -4.93 9.28
N GLN A 428 6.68 -5.04 8.26
CA GLN A 428 6.70 -6.13 7.28
C GLN A 428 6.42 -5.60 5.88
N MET A 429 7.15 -6.13 4.90
CA MET A 429 6.92 -5.93 3.47
C MET A 429 6.82 -7.28 2.77
N ARG A 430 5.96 -7.38 1.75
CA ARG A 430 5.70 -8.62 1.03
C ARG A 430 5.77 -8.43 -0.49
N PRO A 431 6.97 -8.25 -1.08
CA PRO A 431 7.10 -8.08 -2.52
C PRO A 431 6.59 -9.30 -3.28
N ILE A 432 5.91 -9.04 -4.40
CA ILE A 432 5.38 -10.05 -5.29
C ILE A 432 6.12 -9.97 -6.63
N LYS A 433 6.58 -11.10 -7.15
CA LYS A 433 7.08 -11.26 -8.51
C LYS A 433 6.48 -12.51 -9.14
N GLY A 434 6.30 -12.52 -10.45
CA GLY A 434 5.67 -13.62 -11.19
C GLY A 434 4.23 -13.93 -10.76
N THR A 435 3.30 -13.88 -11.71
CA THR A 435 1.90 -14.24 -11.46
C THR A 435 1.40 -15.13 -12.57
N LEU A 436 0.99 -16.36 -12.23
CA LEU A 436 0.42 -17.30 -13.19
C LEU A 436 -1.05 -17.56 -12.89
N LYS A 437 -1.90 -17.54 -13.92
CA LYS A 437 -3.31 -17.91 -13.79
C LYS A 437 -3.44 -19.39 -13.42
N ARG A 438 -4.38 -19.69 -12.52
CA ARG A 438 -4.71 -21.08 -12.13
C ARG A 438 -5.30 -21.86 -13.30
N GLN A 439 -4.96 -23.14 -13.41
CA GLN A 439 -5.63 -24.06 -14.32
C GLN A 439 -6.79 -24.75 -13.59
N ARG A 440 -8.02 -24.27 -13.81
CA ARG A 440 -9.23 -24.82 -13.16
C ARG A 440 -10.11 -25.67 -14.07
N THR A 441 -9.89 -25.58 -15.38
CA THR A 441 -10.68 -26.30 -16.39
C THR A 441 -9.89 -27.43 -17.04
N CYS A 442 -10.57 -28.41 -17.64
CA CYS A 442 -9.92 -29.51 -18.34
C CYS A 442 -9.00 -29.00 -19.45
N CYS A 443 -7.72 -29.38 -19.40
CA CYS A 443 -6.70 -28.96 -20.35
C CYS A 443 -6.23 -30.09 -21.30
N CYS A 444 -6.84 -31.28 -21.22
CA CYS A 444 -6.38 -32.48 -21.94
C CYS A 444 -7.25 -32.88 -23.14
N GLY A 445 -8.28 -32.11 -23.48
CA GLY A 445 -9.20 -32.39 -24.59
C GLY A 445 -10.16 -33.57 -24.37
N ARG A 446 -10.04 -34.31 -23.26
CA ARG A 446 -10.88 -35.49 -22.95
C ARG A 446 -12.23 -35.15 -22.27
N GLY A 447 -12.53 -33.88 -22.07
CA GLY A 447 -13.78 -33.45 -21.42
C GLY A 447 -13.88 -33.83 -19.93
N CYS A 448 -12.76 -33.88 -19.21
CA CYS A 448 -12.77 -34.19 -17.78
C CYS A 448 -13.61 -33.18 -17.00
N VAL A 449 -14.54 -33.65 -16.18
CA VAL A 449 -15.46 -32.81 -15.41
C VAL A 449 -14.95 -32.59 -13.99
N ALA A 450 -15.30 -31.44 -13.40
CA ALA A 450 -15.14 -31.22 -11.98
C ALA A 450 -16.06 -32.18 -11.21
N THR A 451 -15.59 -32.65 -10.06
CA THR A 451 -16.38 -33.50 -9.15
C THR A 451 -16.73 -32.69 -7.90
N GLY A 452 -17.75 -33.07 -7.14
CA GLY A 452 -18.05 -32.40 -5.87
C GLY A 452 -17.22 -32.99 -4.74
N ASP A 453 -16.70 -32.15 -3.85
CA ASP A 453 -16.23 -32.60 -2.54
C ASP A 453 -17.45 -32.94 -1.67
N GLU A 454 -17.63 -34.21 -1.33
CA GLU A 454 -18.77 -34.70 -0.54
C GLU A 454 -18.82 -34.09 0.88
N THR A 455 -17.70 -33.59 1.39
CA THR A 455 -17.56 -32.99 2.73
C THR A 455 -17.81 -31.49 2.74
N THR A 456 -17.40 -30.78 1.69
CA THR A 456 -17.47 -29.30 1.65
C THR A 456 -18.46 -28.75 0.63
N GLY A 457 -19.01 -29.61 -0.24
CA GLY A 457 -19.87 -29.23 -1.36
C GLY A 457 -19.17 -28.40 -2.44
N ARG A 458 -17.84 -28.20 -2.33
CA ARG A 458 -17.07 -27.37 -3.27
C ARG A 458 -16.69 -28.16 -4.53
N PRO A 459 -16.62 -27.52 -5.71
CA PRO A 459 -16.11 -28.17 -6.91
C PRO A 459 -14.63 -28.51 -6.74
N ILE A 460 -14.28 -29.77 -6.97
CA ILE A 460 -12.92 -30.27 -7.14
C ILE A 460 -12.57 -30.17 -8.62
N ASP A 461 -11.56 -29.37 -8.93
CA ASP A 461 -11.06 -29.18 -10.30
C ASP A 461 -10.66 -30.55 -10.93
N PRO A 462 -10.86 -30.76 -12.25
CA PRO A 462 -10.56 -32.03 -12.91
C PRO A 462 -9.11 -32.51 -12.67
N PRO A 463 -8.81 -33.82 -12.60
CA PRO A 463 -7.46 -34.33 -12.34
C PRO A 463 -6.38 -33.74 -13.26
N CYS A 464 -6.65 -33.66 -14.57
CA CYS A 464 -5.73 -33.05 -15.53
C CYS A 464 -5.50 -31.55 -15.29
N ALA A 465 -6.52 -30.83 -14.82
CA ALA A 465 -6.42 -29.42 -14.46
C ALA A 465 -5.50 -29.26 -13.24
N ARG A 466 -5.71 -30.07 -12.19
CA ARG A 466 -4.88 -30.08 -10.98
C ARG A 466 -3.41 -30.41 -11.25
N GLU A 467 -3.14 -31.41 -12.08
CA GLU A 467 -1.78 -31.76 -12.49
C GLU A 467 -1.09 -30.61 -13.21
N ARG A 468 -1.76 -29.99 -14.18
CA ARG A 468 -1.23 -28.83 -14.91
C ARG A 468 -1.08 -27.62 -14.00
N ASP A 469 -2.01 -27.39 -13.10
CA ASP A 469 -1.97 -26.31 -12.12
C ASP A 469 -0.78 -26.44 -11.17
N ALA A 470 -0.50 -27.65 -10.69
CA ALA A 470 0.69 -27.95 -9.90
C ALA A 470 1.98 -27.77 -10.70
N ALA A 471 1.99 -28.17 -11.98
CA ALA A 471 3.12 -27.94 -12.87
C ALA A 471 3.39 -26.45 -13.12
N LEU A 472 2.34 -25.62 -13.24
CA LEU A 472 2.47 -24.16 -13.35
C LEU A 472 3.08 -23.55 -12.08
N ALA A 473 2.60 -23.95 -10.90
CA ALA A 473 3.17 -23.49 -9.62
C ALA A 473 4.65 -23.88 -9.49
N HIS A 474 5.00 -25.11 -9.85
CA HIS A 474 6.38 -25.58 -9.85
C HIS A 474 7.24 -24.80 -10.86
N ALA A 475 6.75 -24.59 -12.08
CA ALA A 475 7.45 -23.81 -13.10
C ALA A 475 7.77 -22.39 -12.61
N LEU A 476 6.82 -21.71 -11.98
CA LEU A 476 7.04 -20.40 -11.36
C LEU A 476 8.11 -20.46 -10.26
N SER A 477 8.11 -21.49 -9.43
CA SER A 477 9.07 -21.61 -8.30
C SER A 477 10.54 -21.71 -8.73
N ILE A 478 10.79 -22.20 -9.96
CA ILE A 478 12.13 -22.40 -10.52
C ILE A 478 12.46 -21.40 -11.63
N ASP A 479 11.55 -20.47 -11.96
CA ASP A 479 11.78 -19.49 -13.01
C ASP A 479 12.97 -18.57 -12.66
N THR A 480 13.97 -18.53 -13.53
CA THR A 480 15.21 -17.80 -13.23
C THR A 480 15.03 -16.29 -13.29
N LYS A 481 14.17 -15.78 -14.17
CA LYS A 481 13.88 -14.33 -14.28
C LYS A 481 13.15 -13.87 -13.03
N GLU A 482 12.04 -14.53 -12.68
CA GLU A 482 11.19 -14.13 -11.56
C GLU A 482 11.92 -14.23 -10.21
N ARG A 483 12.75 -15.27 -10.02
CA ARG A 483 13.61 -15.40 -8.84
C ARG A 483 14.67 -14.31 -8.78
N GLY A 484 15.27 -13.98 -9.92
CA GLY A 484 16.27 -12.91 -10.02
C GLY A 484 15.68 -11.57 -9.59
N GLU A 485 14.56 -11.19 -10.18
CA GLU A 485 13.82 -9.96 -9.83
C GLU A 485 13.41 -9.94 -8.36
N ASN A 486 12.86 -11.05 -7.85
CA ASN A 486 12.43 -11.12 -6.47
C ASN A 486 13.62 -10.89 -5.53
N LEU A 487 14.76 -11.54 -5.78
CA LEU A 487 15.97 -11.42 -4.95
C LEU A 487 16.48 -9.97 -4.88
N MET A 488 16.53 -9.29 -6.02
CA MET A 488 16.96 -7.89 -6.11
C MET A 488 16.08 -7.00 -5.22
N ILE A 489 14.76 -7.20 -5.24
CA ILE A 489 13.82 -6.47 -4.39
C ILE A 489 13.95 -6.88 -2.92
N VAL A 490 14.21 -8.16 -2.60
CA VAL A 490 14.45 -8.60 -1.21
C VAL A 490 15.65 -7.86 -0.63
N ASP A 491 16.75 -7.78 -1.35
CA ASP A 491 17.95 -7.09 -0.86
C ASP A 491 17.72 -5.58 -0.70
N LEU A 492 16.97 -4.96 -1.61
CA LEU A 492 16.57 -3.56 -1.47
C LEU A 492 15.75 -3.34 -0.19
N ILE A 493 14.75 -4.20 0.06
CA ILE A 493 13.89 -4.11 1.25
C ILE A 493 14.69 -4.36 2.53
N ARG A 494 15.59 -5.34 2.55
CA ARG A 494 16.47 -5.60 3.69
C ARG A 494 17.32 -4.38 4.02
N ASN A 495 17.86 -3.72 2.99
CA ASN A 495 18.60 -2.47 3.16
C ASN A 495 17.71 -1.35 3.71
N ASP A 496 16.49 -1.20 3.20
CA ASP A 496 15.55 -0.20 3.70
C ASP A 496 15.20 -0.43 5.18
N LEU A 497 14.86 -1.67 5.57
CA LEU A 497 14.53 -2.02 6.95
C LEU A 497 15.73 -1.89 7.89
N ALA A 498 16.95 -2.20 7.44
CA ALA A 498 18.17 -2.07 8.26
C ALA A 498 18.42 -0.63 8.74
N ARG A 499 17.88 0.39 8.04
CA ARG A 499 17.98 1.80 8.48
C ARG A 499 17.08 2.10 9.67
N ILE A 500 15.90 1.47 9.74
CA ILE A 500 14.85 1.78 10.71
C ILE A 500 14.67 0.73 11.81
N CYS A 501 15.25 -0.46 11.65
CA CYS A 501 15.25 -1.56 12.61
C CYS A 501 16.64 -1.76 13.21
N PRO A 502 16.77 -2.32 14.43
CA PRO A 502 18.03 -2.90 14.88
C PRO A 502 18.45 -4.04 13.93
N PRO A 503 19.71 -4.11 13.44
CA PRO A 503 20.09 -5.04 12.37
C PRO A 503 19.76 -6.51 12.62
N HIS A 504 19.83 -6.97 13.87
CA HIS A 504 19.56 -8.36 14.25
C HIS A 504 18.07 -8.75 14.23
N THR A 505 17.15 -7.79 14.08
CA THR A 505 15.71 -8.05 14.01
C THR A 505 15.21 -8.20 12.59
N VAL A 506 15.99 -7.78 11.58
CA VAL A 506 15.62 -7.89 10.17
C VAL A 506 15.80 -9.34 9.69
N ARG A 507 14.71 -9.96 9.24
CA ARG A 507 14.66 -11.38 8.83
C ARG A 507 13.87 -11.55 7.54
N VAL A 508 14.12 -12.65 6.84
CA VAL A 508 13.36 -13.08 5.66
C VAL A 508 12.71 -14.43 5.99
N PRO A 509 11.59 -14.46 6.73
CA PRO A 509 10.95 -15.72 7.15
C PRO A 509 10.45 -16.56 5.97
N GLN A 510 10.10 -15.94 4.84
CA GLN A 510 9.68 -16.62 3.61
C GLN A 510 10.44 -16.00 2.44
N LEU A 511 11.18 -16.80 1.68
CA LEU A 511 11.94 -16.35 0.52
C LEU A 511 11.42 -17.08 -0.73
N MET A 512 10.93 -16.32 -1.71
CA MET A 512 10.48 -16.80 -3.03
C MET A 512 9.50 -17.98 -2.94
N THR A 513 8.58 -17.92 -1.99
CA THR A 513 7.57 -18.96 -1.80
C THR A 513 6.44 -18.75 -2.79
N VAL A 514 6.04 -19.80 -3.51
CA VAL A 514 4.85 -19.74 -4.36
C VAL A 514 3.60 -19.90 -3.50
N GLU A 515 2.80 -18.85 -3.41
CA GLU A 515 1.50 -18.86 -2.75
C GLU A 515 0.39 -19.08 -3.79
N THR A 516 -0.45 -20.07 -3.54
CA THR A 516 -1.62 -20.38 -4.36
C THR A 516 -2.84 -19.68 -3.81
N TYR A 517 -3.48 -18.88 -4.65
CA TYR A 517 -4.73 -18.22 -4.37
C TYR A 517 -5.84 -18.74 -5.29
N GLU A 518 -7.06 -18.23 -5.13
CA GLU A 518 -8.25 -18.70 -5.85
C GLU A 518 -8.09 -18.69 -7.38
N THR A 519 -7.48 -17.63 -7.92
CA THR A 519 -7.40 -17.36 -9.36
C THR A 519 -5.97 -17.35 -9.91
N VAL A 520 -4.96 -17.21 -9.04
CA VAL A 520 -3.55 -17.10 -9.45
C VAL A 520 -2.59 -17.82 -8.48
N HIS A 521 -1.42 -18.20 -8.98
CA HIS A 521 -0.20 -18.49 -8.21
C HIS A 521 0.70 -17.25 -8.24
N GLN A 522 1.38 -16.94 -7.13
CA GLN A 522 2.28 -15.79 -7.02
C GLN A 522 3.55 -16.15 -6.26
N MET A 523 4.72 -15.65 -6.69
CA MET A 523 5.95 -15.77 -5.90
C MET A 523 6.06 -14.60 -4.93
N VAL A 524 6.08 -14.92 -3.64
CA VAL A 524 6.06 -13.95 -2.55
C VAL A 524 7.27 -14.16 -1.65
N THR A 525 7.89 -13.06 -1.25
CA THR A 525 8.86 -13.05 -0.14
C THR A 525 8.26 -12.22 0.98
N THR A 526 8.48 -12.61 2.22
CA THR A 526 8.16 -11.81 3.40
C THR A 526 9.46 -11.36 4.03
N VAL A 527 9.64 -10.04 4.19
CA VAL A 527 10.76 -9.44 4.93
C VAL A 527 10.18 -8.65 6.08
N GLU A 528 10.72 -8.83 7.28
CA GLU A 528 10.22 -8.17 8.48
C GLU A 528 11.33 -7.75 9.43
N GLY A 529 11.02 -6.79 10.31
CA GLY A 529 11.90 -6.30 11.35
C GLY A 529 11.13 -5.68 12.51
N ARG A 530 11.82 -5.45 13.62
CA ARG A 530 11.27 -4.65 14.74
C ARG A 530 11.77 -3.22 14.60
N LEU A 531 10.86 -2.24 14.55
CA LEU A 531 11.22 -0.83 14.52
C LEU A 531 12.04 -0.45 15.77
N LYS A 532 12.96 0.50 15.59
CA LYS A 532 13.62 1.17 16.72
C LYS A 532 12.58 1.97 17.50
N ASP A 533 12.74 2.09 18.82
CA ASP A 533 11.79 2.82 19.67
C ASP A 533 11.68 4.32 19.31
N THR A 534 12.65 4.86 18.56
CA THR A 534 12.67 6.24 18.06
C THR A 534 11.99 6.42 16.70
N VAL A 535 11.43 5.36 16.11
CA VAL A 535 10.87 5.38 14.75
C VAL A 535 9.39 5.01 14.83
N ASP A 536 8.53 5.96 14.48
CA ASP A 536 7.10 5.71 14.34
C ASP A 536 6.76 5.11 12.94
N ALA A 537 5.50 4.71 12.75
CA ALA A 537 5.04 4.10 11.51
C ALA A 537 5.13 5.04 10.30
N VAL A 538 4.94 6.35 10.49
CA VAL A 538 5.03 7.36 9.42
C VAL A 538 6.47 7.46 8.94
N LYS A 539 7.43 7.49 9.86
CA LYS A 539 8.85 7.53 9.55
C LYS A 539 9.33 6.23 8.92
N ALA A 540 8.82 5.09 9.38
CA ALA A 540 9.06 3.80 8.74
C ALA A 540 8.59 3.81 7.27
N LEU A 541 7.40 4.35 7.01
CA LEU A 541 6.86 4.51 5.65
C LEU A 541 7.73 5.45 4.81
N GLN A 542 8.07 6.64 5.33
CA GLN A 542 8.94 7.62 4.65
C GLN A 542 10.30 7.02 4.26
N CYS A 543 10.99 6.37 5.20
CA CYS A 543 12.32 5.80 4.96
C CYS A 543 12.33 4.66 3.95
N CYS A 544 11.18 4.04 3.71
CA CYS A 544 10.99 2.94 2.79
C CYS A 544 10.42 3.41 1.43
N PHE A 545 9.91 4.63 1.34
CA PHE A 545 9.26 5.18 0.16
C PHE A 545 10.27 5.65 -0.90
N PRO A 546 9.96 5.52 -2.21
CA PRO A 546 8.82 4.82 -2.80
C PRO A 546 8.94 3.29 -2.72
N PRO A 547 7.83 2.56 -3.01
CA PRO A 547 7.85 1.10 -3.11
C PRO A 547 8.96 0.58 -4.03
N GLY A 548 9.75 -0.39 -3.53
CA GLY A 548 10.90 -0.94 -4.25
C GLY A 548 10.51 -1.54 -5.62
N SER A 549 9.38 -2.26 -5.67
CA SER A 549 8.83 -2.86 -6.88
C SER A 549 8.43 -1.85 -7.95
N MET A 550 8.22 -0.57 -7.58
CA MET A 550 7.89 0.51 -8.49
C MET A 550 9.07 1.43 -8.80
N THR A 551 10.29 1.06 -8.42
CA THR A 551 11.49 1.85 -8.65
C THR A 551 12.55 1.03 -9.40
N GLY A 552 13.45 0.40 -8.67
CA GLY A 552 14.59 -0.34 -9.18
C GLY A 552 15.67 -0.46 -8.12
N ALA A 553 16.76 -1.14 -8.44
CA ALA A 553 17.86 -1.37 -7.52
C ALA A 553 19.20 -1.01 -8.19
N PRO A 554 20.03 -0.10 -7.65
CA PRO A 554 19.82 0.71 -6.42
C PRO A 554 18.74 1.79 -6.56
N LYS A 555 17.95 2.02 -5.49
CA LYS A 555 16.73 2.86 -5.52
C LYS A 555 16.95 4.29 -6.03
N LEU A 556 17.86 5.05 -5.42
CA LEU A 556 18.08 6.46 -5.79
C LEU A 556 18.49 6.61 -7.26
N ARG A 557 19.46 5.82 -7.70
CA ARG A 557 19.93 5.85 -9.09
C ARG A 557 18.83 5.44 -10.06
N SER A 558 18.09 4.39 -9.74
CA SER A 558 16.96 3.92 -10.56
C SER A 558 15.89 4.99 -10.75
N VAL A 559 15.51 5.68 -9.68
CA VAL A 559 14.54 6.79 -9.75
C VAL A 559 15.05 7.90 -10.67
N GLN A 560 16.32 8.31 -10.55
CA GLN A 560 16.91 9.35 -11.43
C GLN A 560 16.92 8.95 -12.91
N LEU A 561 17.18 7.67 -13.21
CA LEU A 561 17.13 7.14 -14.58
C LEU A 561 15.70 7.08 -15.11
N LEU A 562 14.75 6.65 -14.28
CA LEU A 562 13.33 6.60 -14.64
C LEU A 562 12.78 7.97 -14.96
N GLU A 563 13.17 9.03 -14.24
CA GLU A 563 12.80 10.40 -14.58
C GLU A 563 13.17 10.77 -16.03
N GLN A 564 14.34 10.33 -16.50
CA GLN A 564 14.77 10.58 -17.88
C GLN A 564 14.04 9.69 -18.88
N LEU A 565 13.90 8.40 -18.57
CA LEU A 565 13.27 7.41 -19.45
C LEU A 565 11.77 7.67 -19.63
N GLU A 566 11.11 8.27 -18.63
CA GLU A 566 9.68 8.60 -18.63
C GLU A 566 9.41 10.03 -19.12
N ASP A 567 10.40 10.68 -19.73
CA ASP A 567 10.33 12.06 -20.25
C ASP A 567 9.89 13.08 -19.18
N HIS A 568 10.34 12.88 -17.94
CA HIS A 568 10.01 13.70 -16.77
C HIS A 568 8.51 13.80 -16.47
N ARG A 569 7.71 12.86 -16.99
CA ARG A 569 6.28 12.79 -16.72
C ARG A 569 6.05 12.31 -15.29
N PRO A 570 5.35 13.08 -14.43
CA PRO A 570 5.07 12.65 -13.07
C PRO A 570 4.15 11.43 -13.08
N ARG A 571 4.42 10.47 -12.19
CA ARG A 571 3.53 9.30 -12.02
C ARG A 571 2.28 9.64 -11.22
N GLY A 572 2.36 10.71 -10.42
CA GLY A 572 1.24 11.21 -9.63
C GLY A 572 0.85 10.24 -8.52
N ILE A 573 -0.42 9.83 -8.44
CA ILE A 573 -0.88 8.89 -7.42
C ILE A 573 -0.39 7.46 -7.72
N TYR A 574 -0.30 7.10 -9.01
CA TYR A 574 0.21 5.80 -9.44
C TYR A 574 1.67 5.60 -8.99
N SER A 575 2.04 4.36 -8.66
CA SER A 575 3.33 4.00 -8.02
C SER A 575 3.55 4.56 -6.61
N GLY A 576 2.62 5.35 -6.08
CA GLY A 576 2.61 5.76 -4.67
C GLY A 576 2.16 4.65 -3.73
N CYS A 577 1.63 5.02 -2.58
CA CYS A 577 1.01 4.08 -1.65
C CYS A 577 -0.34 4.59 -1.12
N LEU A 578 -1.26 3.67 -0.87
CA LEU A 578 -2.62 3.94 -0.36
C LEU A 578 -2.89 3.03 0.83
N GLY A 579 -3.56 3.54 1.86
CA GLY A 579 -3.78 2.78 3.08
C GLY A 579 -4.19 3.65 4.26
N TYR A 580 -3.79 3.22 5.46
CA TYR A 580 -4.09 3.95 6.69
C TYR A 580 -2.89 4.08 7.63
N LEU A 581 -2.95 5.13 8.45
CA LEU A 581 -2.13 5.36 9.64
C LEU A 581 -3.06 5.48 10.84
N SER A 582 -2.98 4.54 11.78
CA SER A 582 -3.84 4.53 12.95
C SER A 582 -3.25 5.30 14.13
N ILE A 583 -4.13 5.86 14.97
CA ILE A 583 -3.74 6.53 16.21
C ILE A 583 -3.08 5.58 17.24
N ASN A 584 -3.23 4.26 17.08
CA ASN A 584 -2.58 3.25 17.93
C ASN A 584 -1.14 2.93 17.49
N GLY A 585 -0.62 3.59 16.45
CA GLY A 585 0.72 3.38 15.89
C GLY A 585 0.80 2.35 14.77
N SER A 586 -0.29 1.64 14.45
CA SER A 586 -0.32 0.68 13.33
C SER A 586 -0.49 1.38 11.99
N ALA A 587 0.00 0.75 10.92
CA ALA A 587 -0.18 1.21 9.55
C ALA A 587 -0.26 0.02 8.58
N ASP A 588 -1.04 0.14 7.50
CA ASP A 588 -1.03 -0.82 6.40
C ASP A 588 -1.26 -0.07 5.10
N PHE A 589 -0.30 -0.20 4.17
CA PHE A 589 -0.30 0.47 2.88
C PHE A 589 -0.03 -0.53 1.76
N ASN A 590 -0.83 -0.45 0.70
CA ASN A 590 -0.60 -1.12 -0.57
C ASN A 590 0.11 -0.21 -1.56
N VAL A 591 0.79 -0.82 -2.54
CA VAL A 591 1.32 -0.10 -3.69
C VAL A 591 0.14 0.37 -4.55
N VAL A 592 0.18 1.60 -5.06
CA VAL A 592 -0.86 2.09 -5.99
C VAL A 592 -0.57 1.57 -7.40
N ILE A 593 -1.08 0.38 -7.66
CA ILE A 593 -1.10 -0.32 -8.95
C ILE A 593 -2.48 -0.91 -9.18
N ARG A 594 -2.84 -1.15 -10.44
CA ARG A 594 -4.20 -1.54 -10.84
C ARG A 594 -5.25 -0.58 -10.28
N THR A 595 -4.98 0.71 -10.44
CA THR A 595 -5.75 1.80 -9.83
C THR A 595 -6.14 2.81 -10.89
N VAL A 596 -7.40 3.23 -10.82
CA VAL A 596 -7.98 4.30 -11.62
C VAL A 596 -8.06 5.56 -10.78
N VAL A 597 -7.48 6.64 -11.29
CA VAL A 597 -7.63 7.97 -10.73
C VAL A 597 -8.61 8.74 -11.60
N MET A 598 -9.74 9.12 -11.02
CA MET A 598 -10.82 9.86 -11.66
C MET A 598 -10.79 11.31 -11.21
N ARG A 599 -10.79 12.25 -12.15
CA ARG A 599 -10.78 13.69 -11.88
C ARG A 599 -11.99 14.37 -12.49
N ASP A 600 -12.50 15.36 -11.76
CA ASP A 600 -13.64 16.19 -12.18
C ASP A 600 -14.84 15.36 -12.66
N GLY A 601 -15.03 14.18 -12.06
CA GLY A 601 -16.08 13.21 -12.39
C GLY A 601 -16.01 12.59 -13.78
N GLN A 602 -14.98 12.84 -14.60
CA GLN A 602 -14.91 12.36 -15.99
C GLN A 602 -13.55 11.84 -16.41
N ALA A 603 -12.47 12.59 -16.17
CA ALA A 603 -11.16 12.25 -16.69
C ALA A 603 -10.57 11.06 -15.91
N ILE A 604 -10.13 10.03 -16.61
CA ILE A 604 -9.50 8.83 -16.04
C ILE A 604 -8.02 8.82 -16.38
N THR A 605 -7.20 8.46 -15.40
CA THR A 605 -5.80 8.07 -15.61
C THR A 605 -5.50 6.75 -14.93
N ILE A 606 -4.71 5.91 -15.61
CA ILE A 606 -4.25 4.59 -15.16
C ILE A 606 -2.77 4.50 -15.50
N GLY A 607 -1.94 4.14 -14.53
CA GLY A 607 -0.54 3.82 -14.81
C GLY A 607 -0.37 2.32 -15.03
N ALA A 608 0.57 1.96 -15.90
CA ALA A 608 0.97 0.59 -16.10
C ALA A 608 2.46 0.48 -16.45
N GLY A 609 3.05 -0.68 -16.19
CA GLY A 609 4.47 -0.90 -16.42
C GLY A 609 4.97 -2.18 -15.79
N GLY A 610 6.28 -2.35 -15.83
CA GLY A 610 6.95 -3.56 -15.39
C GLY A 610 8.43 -3.34 -15.13
N ALA A 611 9.01 -4.32 -14.45
CA ALA A 611 10.42 -4.38 -14.18
C ALA A 611 11.19 -4.74 -15.44
N ILE A 612 12.09 -3.85 -15.86
CA ILE A 612 13.01 -4.13 -16.95
C ILE A 612 14.30 -4.67 -16.36
N THR A 613 14.67 -5.87 -16.78
CA THR A 613 15.95 -6.50 -16.49
C THR A 613 16.74 -6.72 -17.78
N ILE A 614 17.98 -7.20 -17.63
CA ILE A 614 18.79 -7.60 -18.79
C ILE A 614 18.16 -8.76 -19.59
N LEU A 615 17.26 -9.54 -18.97
CA LEU A 615 16.57 -10.67 -19.59
C LEU A 615 15.19 -10.32 -20.17
N SER A 616 14.73 -9.08 -20.01
CA SER A 616 13.42 -8.66 -20.52
C SER A 616 13.36 -8.69 -22.04
N ASP A 617 12.27 -9.22 -22.59
CA ASP A 617 11.94 -9.10 -24.01
C ASP A 617 11.10 -7.82 -24.21
N PRO A 618 11.54 -6.83 -25.02
CA PRO A 618 10.85 -5.55 -25.13
C PRO A 618 9.38 -5.65 -25.57
N MET A 619 9.04 -6.61 -26.42
CA MET A 619 7.69 -6.76 -26.93
C MET A 619 6.78 -7.44 -25.90
N GLU A 620 7.27 -8.46 -25.20
CA GLU A 620 6.53 -9.08 -24.09
C GLU A 620 6.27 -8.08 -22.95
N GLU A 621 7.25 -7.26 -22.57
CA GLU A 621 7.06 -6.23 -21.53
C GLU A 621 6.03 -5.17 -21.93
N TRP A 622 6.01 -4.75 -23.21
CA TRP A 622 4.96 -3.88 -23.73
C TRP A 622 3.57 -4.54 -23.64
N ARG A 623 3.45 -5.79 -24.10
CA ARG A 623 2.19 -6.55 -24.00
C ARG A 623 1.73 -6.69 -22.56
N GLU A 624 2.64 -6.93 -21.64
CA GLU A 624 2.35 -7.06 -20.22
C GLU A 624 1.86 -5.73 -19.61
N ALA A 625 2.56 -4.63 -19.85
CA ALA A 625 2.17 -3.30 -19.38
C ALA A 625 0.73 -2.96 -19.85
N ILE A 626 0.44 -3.25 -21.11
CA ILE A 626 -0.88 -3.05 -21.68
C ILE A 626 -1.94 -3.98 -21.08
N THR A 627 -1.63 -5.27 -20.90
CA THR A 627 -2.54 -6.24 -20.27
C THR A 627 -2.87 -5.84 -18.83
N LYS A 628 -1.90 -5.28 -18.09
CA LYS A 628 -2.11 -4.75 -16.73
C LYS A 628 -3.06 -3.56 -16.72
N ALA A 629 -2.99 -2.68 -17.71
CA ALA A 629 -3.93 -1.56 -17.86
C ALA A 629 -5.35 -2.06 -18.22
N ASP A 630 -5.45 -2.99 -19.18
CA ASP A 630 -6.72 -3.56 -19.66
C ASP A 630 -7.48 -4.33 -18.58
N ALA A 631 -6.76 -4.94 -17.63
CA ALA A 631 -7.38 -5.60 -16.49
C ALA A 631 -8.25 -4.62 -15.69
N VAL A 632 -7.87 -3.34 -15.58
CA VAL A 632 -8.60 -2.34 -14.81
C VAL A 632 -9.64 -1.59 -15.66
N LEU A 633 -9.29 -1.31 -16.91
CA LEU A 633 -10.13 -0.58 -17.85
C LEU A 633 -10.00 -1.22 -19.24
N PRO A 634 -10.93 -2.10 -19.63
CA PRO A 634 -10.86 -2.78 -20.93
C PRO A 634 -10.88 -1.78 -22.10
N ARG A 635 -9.84 -1.83 -22.94
CA ARG A 635 -9.80 -1.09 -24.22
C ARG A 635 -10.70 -1.76 -25.27
N ARG A 636 -11.18 -0.98 -26.25
CA ARG A 636 -12.00 -1.48 -27.37
C ARG A 636 -11.19 -2.25 -28.40
#